data_AF-A0A6A7LCJ6-F1
#
_entry.id   AF-A0A6A7LCJ6-F1
#
_cell.length_a   1.000
_cell.length_b   1.000
_cell.length_c   1.000
_cell.angle_alpha   90.00
_cell.angle_beta   90.00
_cell.angle_gamma   90.00
#
_symmetry.space_group_name_H-M   'P 1'
#
loop_
_entity.id
_entity.type
_entity.pdbx_description
1 polymer ?
#
loop_
_entity_poly.entity_id
_entity_poly.type
_entity_poly.pdbx_seq_one_letter_code
_entity_poly.pdbx_strand_id
1 'polypeptide(L)'
;MHSLKIKVEIKERRKQVASLLSKAATEKEIAYKLGVNQSTISRDIGVLKEESQKHVYELAKESLAFFYTQSLDGINEAKRESWKIYNDEKTPTRERLLALKIIMKADEIRFRLLSEGPSVLAFKTLQERLDKIESR
;
A
#
# COMPACT_ATOMS: atom_id res chain seq x y z
N MET A 1 -7.91 35.89 11.65
CA MET A 1 -7.21 35.87 10.33
C MET A 1 -5.74 35.44 10.41
N HIS A 2 -4.94 35.90 11.39
CA HIS A 2 -3.50 35.58 11.47
C HIS A 2 -3.19 34.08 11.61
N SER A 3 -3.97 33.34 12.43
CA SER A 3 -3.82 31.88 12.62
C SER A 3 -4.05 31.05 11.34
N LEU A 4 -4.89 31.51 10.41
CA LEU A 4 -5.11 30.80 9.14
C LEU A 4 -3.91 30.94 8.20
N LYS A 5 -3.27 32.12 8.13
CA LYS A 5 -2.09 32.33 7.28
C LYS A 5 -0.93 31.42 7.70
N ILE A 6 -0.67 31.31 8.99
CA ILE A 6 0.37 30.43 9.54
C ILE A 6 0.11 28.96 9.19
N LYS A 7 -1.15 28.49 9.28
CA LYS A 7 -1.51 27.12 8.89
C LYS A 7 -1.29 26.85 7.41
N VAL A 8 -1.60 27.82 6.54
CA VAL A 8 -1.38 27.72 5.09
C VAL A 8 0.11 27.64 4.76
N GLU A 9 0.93 28.50 5.37
CA GLU A 9 2.38 28.53 5.16
C GLU A 9 3.06 27.22 5.60
N ILE A 10 2.65 26.65 6.75
CA ILE A 10 3.16 25.35 7.21
C ILE A 10 2.77 24.23 6.24
N LYS A 11 1.51 24.21 5.77
CA LYS A 11 1.03 23.20 4.82
C LYS A 11 1.82 23.28 3.51
N GLU A 12 2.07 24.48 3.01
CA GLU A 12 2.82 24.67 1.77
C GLU A 12 4.28 24.26 1.92
N ARG A 13 4.92 24.61 3.06
CA ARG A 13 6.27 24.13 3.37
C ARG A 13 6.34 22.60 3.41
N ARG A 14 5.37 21.92 4.05
CA ARG A 14 5.32 20.45 4.09
C ARG A 14 5.21 19.81 2.71
N LYS A 15 4.44 20.39 1.79
CA LYS A 15 4.40 19.91 0.39
C LYS A 15 5.77 20.01 -0.28
N GLN A 16 6.47 21.13 -0.08
CA GLN A 16 7.82 21.32 -0.62
C GLN A 16 8.81 20.32 -0.02
N VAL A 17 8.75 20.09 1.30
CA VAL A 17 9.53 19.06 1.99
C VAL A 17 9.27 17.68 1.39
N ALA A 18 8.00 17.28 1.24
CA ALA A 18 7.63 16.00 0.64
C ALA A 18 8.17 15.84 -0.80
N SER A 19 8.06 16.90 -1.62
CA SER A 19 8.58 16.91 -3.00
C SER A 19 10.12 16.79 -3.08
N LEU A 20 10.84 17.30 -2.07
CA LEU A 20 12.30 17.20 -2.03
C LEU A 20 12.75 15.83 -1.48
N LEU A 21 12.04 15.28 -0.50
CA LEU A 21 12.30 13.92 -0.01
C LEU A 21 12.10 12.86 -1.10
N SER A 22 11.08 13.01 -1.96
CA SER A 22 10.86 12.09 -3.08
C SER A 22 12.00 12.12 -4.12
N LYS A 23 12.82 13.18 -4.09
CA LYS A 23 14.03 13.34 -4.91
C LYS A 23 15.30 12.97 -4.14
N ALA A 24 15.17 12.23 -3.03
CA ALA A 24 16.23 11.77 -2.14
C ALA A 24 17.06 12.89 -1.47
N ALA A 25 16.52 14.11 -1.34
CA ALA A 25 17.19 15.17 -0.61
C ALA A 25 17.22 14.89 0.90
N THR A 26 18.35 15.19 1.55
CA THR A 26 18.52 15.06 3.00
C THR A 26 17.86 16.22 3.76
N GLU A 27 17.56 16.01 5.05
CA GLU A 27 16.96 17.07 5.89
C GLU A 27 17.79 18.36 5.91
N LYS A 28 19.12 18.24 5.87
CA LYS A 28 20.06 19.36 5.85
C LYS A 28 19.97 20.16 4.55
N GLU A 29 19.91 19.48 3.41
CA GLU A 29 19.76 20.12 2.09
C GLU A 29 18.40 20.81 1.95
N ILE A 30 17.34 20.17 2.48
CA ILE A 30 15.99 20.73 2.50
C ILE A 30 15.94 21.98 3.39
N ALA A 31 16.54 21.93 4.58
CA ALA A 31 16.64 23.06 5.50
C ALA A 31 17.35 24.26 4.84
N TYR A 32 18.49 24.00 4.19
CA TYR A 32 19.23 25.00 3.43
C TYR A 32 18.38 25.62 2.30
N LYS A 33 17.72 24.78 1.50
CA LYS A 33 16.91 25.22 0.34
C LYS A 33 15.67 26.01 0.71
N LEU A 34 15.05 25.69 1.86
CA LEU A 34 13.82 26.34 2.32
C LEU A 34 14.08 27.47 3.32
N GLY A 35 15.34 27.73 3.69
CA GLY A 35 15.71 28.81 4.61
C GLY A 35 15.16 28.63 6.03
N VAL A 36 15.01 27.39 6.49
CA VAL A 36 14.48 27.06 7.82
C VAL A 36 15.42 26.15 8.60
N ASN A 37 15.29 26.15 9.92
CA ASN A 37 16.08 25.26 10.77
C ASN A 37 15.79 23.78 10.46
N GLN A 38 16.85 22.96 10.53
CA GLN A 38 16.74 21.51 10.33
C GLN A 38 15.73 20.87 11.29
N SER A 39 15.63 21.34 12.54
CA SER A 39 14.64 20.85 13.51
C SER A 39 13.18 21.10 13.07
N THR A 40 12.92 22.18 12.32
CA THR A 40 11.62 22.44 11.71
C THR A 40 11.32 21.44 10.60
N ILE A 41 12.31 21.12 9.77
CA ILE A 41 12.19 20.09 8.72
C ILE A 41 11.93 18.71 9.32
N SER A 42 12.69 18.34 10.36
CA SER A 42 12.51 17.06 11.07
C SER A 42 11.09 16.92 11.63
N ARG A 43 10.55 17.98 12.23
CA ARG A 43 9.16 18.01 12.72
C ARG A 43 8.14 17.87 11.58
N ASP A 44 8.36 18.55 10.46
CA ASP A 44 7.49 18.44 9.30
C ASP A 44 7.53 17.04 8.68
N ILE A 45 8.70 16.39 8.64
CA ILE A 45 8.85 14.99 8.24
C ILE A 45 8.09 14.06 9.18
N GLY A 46 8.16 14.31 10.49
CA GLY A 46 7.39 13.58 11.49
C GLY A 46 5.89 13.60 11.17
N VAL A 47 5.35 14.79 10.89
CA VAL A 47 3.92 14.93 10.52
C VAL A 47 3.61 14.26 9.19
N LEU A 48 4.47 14.40 8.16
CA LEU A 48 4.27 13.74 6.88
C LEU A 48 4.27 12.20 6.99
N LYS A 49 5.10 11.64 7.87
CA LYS A 49 5.12 10.20 8.17
C LYS A 49 3.81 9.77 8.83
N GLU A 50 3.34 10.52 9.83
CA GLU A 50 2.07 10.25 10.51
C GLU A 50 0.88 10.33 9.54
N GLU A 51 0.83 11.37 8.69
CA GLU A 51 -0.17 11.52 7.64
C GLU A 51 -0.15 10.35 6.64
N SER A 52 1.05 9.89 6.26
CA SER A 52 1.21 8.73 5.38
C SER A 52 0.73 7.43 6.04
N GLN A 53 1.08 7.21 7.31
CA GLN A 53 0.62 6.04 8.07
C GLN A 53 -0.89 6.04 8.20
N LYS A 54 -1.49 7.19 8.53
CA LYS A 54 -2.95 7.34 8.59
C LYS A 54 -3.58 7.06 7.22
N HIS A 55 -3.02 7.61 6.15
CA HIS A 55 -3.55 7.37 4.81
C HIS A 55 -3.51 5.89 4.40
N VAL A 56 -2.40 5.20 4.64
CA VAL A 56 -2.28 3.76 4.38
C VAL A 56 -3.26 2.97 5.25
N TYR A 57 -3.44 3.36 6.52
CA TYR A 57 -4.41 2.75 7.41
C TYR A 57 -5.84 2.93 6.90
N GLU A 58 -6.27 4.14 6.53
CA GLU A 58 -7.61 4.37 5.97
C GLU A 58 -7.81 3.59 4.66
N LEU A 59 -6.79 3.56 3.80
CA LEU A 59 -6.85 2.76 2.57
C LEU A 59 -7.06 1.28 2.90
N ALA A 60 -6.28 0.72 3.82
CA ALA A 60 -6.47 -0.66 4.26
C ALA A 60 -7.85 -0.86 4.92
N LYS A 61 -8.27 0.06 5.79
CA LYS A 61 -9.57 0.04 6.48
C LYS A 61 -10.74 -0.06 5.49
N GLU A 62 -10.71 0.72 4.41
CA GLU A 62 -11.82 0.81 3.46
C GLU A 62 -11.78 -0.26 2.36
N SER A 63 -10.58 -0.73 1.99
CA SER A 63 -10.39 -1.51 0.75
C SER A 63 -9.63 -2.82 0.90
N LEU A 64 -9.19 -3.22 2.10
CA LEU A 64 -8.44 -4.47 2.30
C LEU A 64 -9.19 -5.69 1.77
N ALA A 65 -10.48 -5.83 2.07
CA ALA A 65 -11.29 -6.95 1.59
C ALA A 65 -11.44 -6.95 0.05
N PHE A 66 -11.49 -5.77 -0.56
CA PHE A 66 -11.55 -5.60 -2.01
C PHE A 66 -10.22 -6.02 -2.65
N PHE A 67 -9.09 -5.50 -2.18
CA PHE A 67 -7.76 -5.86 -2.70
C PHE A 67 -7.41 -7.33 -2.45
N TYR A 68 -7.87 -7.90 -1.34
CA TYR A 68 -7.71 -9.32 -1.05
C TYR A 68 -8.46 -10.18 -2.08
N THR A 69 -9.72 -9.85 -2.38
CA THR A 69 -10.50 -10.53 -3.43
C THR A 69 -9.86 -10.37 -4.81
N GLN A 70 -9.50 -9.14 -5.16
CA GLN A 70 -8.85 -8.83 -6.45
C GLN A 70 -7.53 -9.60 -6.64
N SER A 71 -6.74 -9.75 -5.57
CA SER A 71 -5.49 -10.53 -5.61
C SER A 71 -5.75 -12.01 -5.85
N LEU A 72 -6.77 -12.60 -5.19
CA LEU A 72 -7.19 -13.98 -5.43
C LEU A 72 -7.65 -14.18 -6.87
N ASP A 73 -8.40 -13.24 -7.44
CA ASP A 73 -8.87 -13.30 -8.82
C ASP A 73 -7.70 -13.23 -9.81
N GLY A 74 -6.75 -12.31 -9.59
CA GLY A 74 -5.54 -12.22 -10.41
C GLY A 74 -4.68 -13.48 -10.39
N ILE A 75 -4.58 -14.15 -9.23
CA ILE A 75 -3.87 -15.43 -9.12
C ILE A 75 -4.59 -16.53 -9.92
N ASN A 76 -5.92 -16.57 -9.87
CA ASN A 76 -6.71 -17.54 -10.65
C ASN A 76 -6.58 -17.30 -12.15
N GLU A 77 -6.55 -16.04 -12.56
CA GLU A 77 -6.31 -15.63 -13.95
C GLU A 77 -4.96 -16.14 -14.44
N ALA A 78 -3.88 -15.85 -13.70
CA ALA A 78 -2.54 -16.30 -14.04
C ALA A 78 -2.44 -17.84 -14.12
N LYS A 79 -3.10 -18.55 -13.20
CA LYS A 79 -3.19 -20.02 -13.23
C LYS A 79 -3.93 -20.50 -14.48
N ARG A 80 -5.04 -19.86 -14.86
CA ARG A 80 -5.81 -20.22 -16.05
C ARG A 80 -5.01 -20.03 -17.34
N GLU A 81 -4.35 -18.89 -17.50
CA GLU A 81 -3.50 -18.65 -18.67
C GLU A 81 -2.33 -19.65 -18.74
N SER A 82 -1.75 -20.01 -17.59
CA SER A 82 -0.71 -21.04 -17.52
C SER A 82 -1.24 -22.42 -17.96
N TRP A 83 -2.47 -22.79 -17.60
CA TRP A 83 -3.08 -24.03 -18.10
C TRP A 83 -3.24 -24.04 -19.62
N LYS A 84 -3.57 -22.90 -20.25
CA LYS A 84 -3.64 -22.80 -21.71
C LYS A 84 -2.28 -23.08 -22.36
N ILE A 85 -1.20 -22.50 -21.81
CA ILE A 85 0.18 -22.74 -22.28
C ILE A 85 0.56 -24.22 -22.12
N TYR A 86 0.23 -24.83 -20.98
CA TYR A 86 0.55 -26.24 -20.74
C TYR A 86 -0.20 -27.21 -21.66
N ASN A 87 -1.46 -26.89 -21.99
CA ASN A 87 -2.34 -27.73 -22.80
C ASN A 87 -2.11 -27.55 -24.31
N ASP A 88 -1.39 -26.51 -24.75
CA ASP A 88 -1.02 -26.36 -26.16
C ASP A 88 0.12 -27.33 -26.52
N GLU A 89 -0.21 -28.31 -27.37
CA GLU A 89 0.74 -29.33 -27.84
C GLU A 89 1.88 -28.73 -28.68
N LYS A 90 1.69 -27.53 -29.25
CA LYS A 90 2.72 -26.83 -30.04
C LYS A 90 3.75 -26.12 -29.16
N THR A 91 3.42 -25.90 -27.89
CA THR A 91 4.30 -25.20 -26.97
C THR A 91 5.49 -26.09 -26.58
N PRO A 92 6.75 -25.58 -26.66
CA PRO A 92 7.93 -26.34 -26.27
C PRO A 92 7.84 -26.88 -24.84
N THR A 93 8.38 -28.09 -24.61
CA THR A 93 8.35 -28.75 -23.29
C THR A 93 8.86 -27.86 -22.15
N ARG A 94 9.90 -27.05 -22.40
CA ARG A 94 10.43 -26.10 -21.41
C ARG A 94 9.38 -25.08 -20.96
N GLU A 95 8.64 -24.51 -21.90
CA GLU A 95 7.59 -23.52 -21.62
C GLU A 95 6.40 -24.16 -20.91
N ARG A 96 6.03 -25.39 -21.29
CA ARG A 96 5.02 -26.19 -20.58
C ARG A 96 5.43 -26.47 -19.13
N LEU A 97 6.70 -26.78 -18.86
CA LEU A 97 7.23 -26.94 -17.50
C LEU A 97 7.23 -25.62 -16.71
N LEU A 98 7.54 -24.49 -17.35
CA LEU A 98 7.44 -23.18 -16.72
C LEU A 98 5.98 -22.84 -16.35
N ALA A 99 5.03 -23.15 -17.24
CA ALA A 99 3.60 -22.98 -16.96
C ALA A 99 3.15 -23.82 -15.75
N LEU A 100 3.57 -25.08 -15.66
CA LEU A 100 3.33 -25.92 -14.48
C LEU A 100 3.91 -25.32 -13.20
N LYS A 101 5.12 -24.75 -13.25
CA LYS A 101 5.73 -24.05 -12.11
C LYS A 101 4.89 -22.85 -11.66
N ILE A 102 4.35 -22.08 -12.61
CA ILE A 102 3.45 -20.95 -12.29
C ILE A 102 2.16 -21.47 -11.66
N ILE A 103 1.58 -22.55 -12.17
CA ILE A 103 0.38 -23.18 -11.59
C ILE A 103 0.63 -23.59 -10.14
N MET A 104 1.72 -24.32 -9.86
CA MET A 104 2.09 -24.71 -8.50
C MET A 104 2.27 -23.50 -7.59
N LYS A 105 2.92 -22.44 -8.10
CA LYS A 105 3.15 -21.21 -7.33
C LYS A 105 1.85 -20.47 -7.04
N ALA A 106 0.93 -20.41 -8.01
CA ALA A 106 -0.39 -19.82 -7.84
C ALA A 106 -1.17 -20.55 -6.74
N ASP A 107 -1.12 -21.88 -6.70
CA ASP A 107 -1.76 -22.67 -5.65
C ASP A 107 -1.14 -22.44 -4.27
N GLU A 108 0.20 -22.37 -4.18
CA GLU A 108 0.91 -22.04 -2.94
C GLU A 108 0.51 -20.65 -2.40
N ILE A 109 0.51 -19.63 -3.26
CA ILE A 109 0.16 -18.25 -2.88
C ILE A 109 -1.32 -18.17 -2.49
N ARG A 110 -2.20 -18.81 -3.26
CA ARG A 110 -3.64 -18.83 -2.97
C ARG A 110 -3.92 -19.50 -1.62
N PHE A 111 -3.27 -20.63 -1.34
CA PHE A 111 -3.41 -21.30 -0.04
C PHE A 111 -2.95 -20.41 1.11
N ARG A 112 -1.81 -19.73 0.96
CA ARG A 112 -1.30 -18.77 1.96
C ARG A 112 -2.28 -17.63 2.21
N LEU A 113 -2.75 -16.96 1.16
CA LEU A 113 -3.76 -15.90 1.30
C LEU A 113 -4.99 -16.42 2.02
N LEU A 114 -5.55 -17.55 1.61
CA LEU A 114 -6.72 -18.17 2.27
C LEU A 114 -6.46 -18.48 3.75
N SER A 115 -5.25 -18.90 4.12
CA SER A 115 -4.88 -19.12 5.51
C SER A 115 -4.83 -17.83 6.34
N GLU A 116 -4.59 -16.69 5.69
CA GLU A 116 -4.66 -15.34 6.29
C GLU A 116 -6.09 -14.76 6.28
N GLY A 117 -7.01 -15.36 5.52
CA GLY A 117 -8.41 -14.95 5.39
C GLY A 117 -9.17 -14.76 6.72
N PRO A 118 -9.02 -15.65 7.73
CA PRO A 118 -9.63 -15.45 9.05
C PRO A 118 -9.15 -14.15 9.73
N SER A 119 -7.89 -13.76 9.57
CA SER A 119 -7.36 -12.51 10.11
C SER A 119 -7.95 -11.29 9.41
N VAL A 120 -8.16 -11.36 8.08
CA VAL A 120 -8.83 -10.31 7.31
C VAL A 120 -10.28 -10.14 7.73
N LEU A 121 -11.01 -11.25 7.93
CA LEU A 121 -12.39 -11.23 8.42
C LEU A 121 -12.48 -10.69 9.85
N ALA A 122 -11.60 -11.15 10.74
CA ALA A 122 -11.53 -10.66 12.12
C ALA A 122 -11.25 -9.16 12.18
N PHE A 123 -10.36 -8.64 11.33
CA PHE A 123 -10.11 -7.21 11.20
C PHE A 123 -11.38 -6.44 10.80
N LYS A 124 -12.10 -6.91 9.78
CA LYS A 124 -13.37 -6.30 9.35
C LYS A 124 -14.42 -6.32 10.46
N THR A 125 -14.55 -7.43 11.20
CA THR A 125 -15.49 -7.51 12.33
C THR A 125 -15.10 -6.57 13.47
N LEU A 126 -13.82 -6.45 13.80
CA LEU A 126 -13.33 -5.51 14.82
C LEU A 126 -13.60 -4.06 14.41
N GLN A 127 -13.38 -3.74 13.13
CA GLN A 127 -13.67 -2.43 12.56
C GLN A 127 -15.16 -2.07 12.67
N GLU A 128 -16.06 -2.96 12.25
CA GLU A 128 -17.51 -2.75 12.38
C GLU A 128 -17.96 -2.55 13.84
N ARG A 129 -17.27 -3.18 14.81
CA ARG A 129 -17.53 -2.99 16.23
C ARG A 129 -17.02 -1.64 16.74
N LEU A 130 -15.84 -1.21 16.29
CA LEU A 130 -15.28 0.07 16.66
C LEU A 130 -16.15 1.22 16.14
N ASP A 131 -16.53 1.18 14.86
CA ASP A 131 -17.37 2.20 14.25
C ASP A 131 -18.73 2.35 14.99
N LYS A 132 -19.31 1.25 15.49
CA LYS A 132 -20.54 1.25 16.32
C LYS A 132 -20.35 1.87 17.72
N ILE A 133 -19.15 1.81 18.28
CA ILE A 133 -18.83 2.39 19.58
C ILE A 133 -18.57 3.89 19.41
N GLU A 134 -17.85 4.29 18.36
CA GLU A 134 -17.54 5.69 18.06
C GLU A 134 -18.77 6.48 17.60
N SER A 135 -19.80 5.81 17.07
CA SER A 135 -21.06 6.41 16.66
C SER A 135 -22.10 6.59 17.79
N ARG A 136 -21.73 6.30 19.04
CA ARG A 136 -22.59 6.47 20.24
C ARG A 136 -22.11 7.66 21.06
#